data_AF-A0A8X6WES3-F1
#
_entry.id   AF-A0A8X6WES3-F1
#
_cell.length_a   1.000
_cell.length_b   1.000
_cell.length_c   1.000
_cell.angle_alpha   90.00
_cell.angle_beta   90.00
_cell.angle_gamma   90.00
#
_symmetry.space_group_name_H-M   'P 1'
#
loop_
_entity.id
_entity.type
_entity.pdbx_description
1 polymer ?
#
loop_
_entity_poly.entity_id
_entity_poly.type
_entity_poly.pdbx_seq_one_letter_code
_entity_poly.pdbx_strand_id
1 'polypeptide(L)'
;MALLMPQSGATPDNSQTIPRLELCAAVLLAKLVKRVVAALQLETAELYLWSDSMIVLAWLRKEPMDLKTFVQNRVAKIQELYPNQLWRHVPSDQNPADLVSRGVDPDKLLQQNLWFNGPTFLSGDDDYPNRTINCREKLDEYNSELKNCVNEQIENFQSVLNIHVNDYLNDLLNLSNNYITILRVLSFIFRFVENLKGINKVAGPLTTKEFEKVETFLVKKVQEQEFSSDINHLKSLWLECKCAKLFSDNGKNFVGASNEIKKLLEIVRSPDEKLANYLAAEGIEWKFIPARSPNFGGLWEAAIKSCKYHLKRVVNGITLTYEELLTITVQIEGILNSRPLCPLSNNDDDFQVLTPAHFLINRSLNSLEEPNLTKCKESNLKKWQKITKIVQLMWKFWSRNYLNQLQQRGKWMFEKYNVKIGDLILIIEENLPTYKWALGRIVELYYEDKKVRVVKIKTQYTTCKRAISKICVLPMEDP
;
A
#
# COMPACT_ATOMS: atom_id res chain seq x y z
N MET A 1 -31.57 -30.51 25.41
CA MET A 1 -31.80 -30.86 23.99
C MET A 1 -30.51 -30.58 23.23
N ALA A 2 -29.72 -31.61 22.89
CA ALA A 2 -28.47 -31.44 22.17
C ALA A 2 -28.75 -31.44 20.66
N LEU A 3 -28.45 -30.34 19.97
CA LEU A 3 -28.66 -30.21 18.53
C LEU A 3 -27.29 -30.34 17.83
N LEU A 4 -27.06 -31.47 17.14
CA LEU A 4 -25.84 -31.72 16.37
C LEU A 4 -26.02 -31.19 14.93
N MET A 5 -25.26 -30.16 14.55
CA MET A 5 -25.14 -29.69 13.17
C MET A 5 -23.68 -29.84 12.69
N PRO A 6 -23.37 -30.81 11.82
CA PRO A 6 -22.05 -30.94 11.22
C PRO A 6 -21.89 -29.95 10.05
N GLN A 7 -20.72 -29.29 9.97
CA GLN A 7 -20.34 -28.46 8.83
C GLN A 7 -18.94 -28.86 8.35
N SER A 8 -18.86 -29.73 7.34
CA SER A 8 -17.60 -30.14 6.71
C SER A 8 -17.33 -29.32 5.45
N GLY A 9 -16.26 -28.52 5.44
CA GLY A 9 -15.77 -27.86 4.23
C GLY A 9 -14.70 -28.72 3.56
N ALA A 10 -14.91 -29.12 2.30
CA ALA A 10 -13.86 -29.76 1.51
C ALA A 10 -12.68 -28.79 1.30
N THR A 11 -11.45 -29.29 1.46
CA THR A 11 -10.20 -28.52 1.44
C THR A 11 -9.78 -28.12 0.03
N PRO A 12 -9.46 -26.83 -0.23
CA PRO A 12 -8.65 -26.43 -1.38
C PRO A 12 -7.15 -26.64 -1.08
N ASP A 13 -6.39 -27.00 -2.11
CA ASP A 13 -5.01 -27.47 -2.01
C ASP A 13 -3.99 -26.35 -1.68
N ASN A 14 -3.09 -26.65 -0.74
CA ASN A 14 -1.83 -25.98 -0.36
C ASN A 14 -1.81 -24.49 0.09
N SER A 15 -1.71 -24.28 1.42
CA SER A 15 -0.81 -23.30 2.11
C SER A 15 -1.12 -23.07 3.60
N GLN A 16 -2.16 -23.69 4.17
CA GLN A 16 -2.55 -23.49 5.57
C GLN A 16 -2.16 -24.68 6.46
N THR A 17 -1.61 -24.39 7.64
CA THR A 17 -1.32 -25.41 8.65
C THR A 17 -2.62 -25.98 9.22
N ILE A 18 -2.58 -27.23 9.69
CA ILE A 18 -3.74 -27.92 10.28
C ILE A 18 -4.41 -27.06 11.38
N PRO A 19 -3.68 -26.43 12.32
CA PRO A 19 -4.31 -25.59 13.34
C PRO A 19 -5.02 -24.34 12.79
N ARG A 20 -4.57 -23.80 11.66
CA ARG A 20 -5.24 -22.68 10.98
C ARG A 20 -6.55 -23.12 10.33
N LEU A 21 -6.63 -24.34 9.81
CA LEU A 21 -7.85 -24.92 9.28
C LEU A 21 -8.86 -25.21 10.40
N GLU A 22 -8.39 -25.78 11.51
CA GLU A 22 -9.20 -25.99 12.72
C GLU A 22 -9.74 -24.66 13.29
N LEU A 23 -8.93 -23.60 13.29
CA LEU A 23 -9.38 -22.26 13.67
C LEU A 23 -10.45 -21.72 12.71
N CYS A 24 -10.33 -21.99 11.41
CA CYS A 24 -11.38 -21.63 10.46
C CYS A 24 -12.69 -22.38 10.74
N ALA A 25 -12.62 -23.66 11.10
CA ALA A 25 -13.78 -24.44 11.51
C ALA A 25 -14.42 -23.84 12.78
N ALA A 26 -13.63 -23.40 13.76
CA ALA A 26 -14.13 -22.72 14.95
C ALA A 26 -14.87 -21.40 14.62
N VAL A 27 -14.37 -20.61 13.67
CA VAL A 27 -15.06 -19.39 13.20
C VAL A 27 -16.40 -19.72 12.53
N LEU A 28 -16.44 -20.78 11.71
CA LEU A 28 -17.67 -21.24 11.07
C LEU A 28 -18.70 -21.70 12.11
N LEU A 29 -18.27 -22.49 13.10
CA LEU A 29 -19.10 -22.93 14.21
C LEU A 29 -19.69 -21.73 14.97
N ALA A 30 -18.88 -20.74 15.36
CA ALA A 30 -19.36 -19.54 16.06
C ALA A 30 -20.44 -18.81 15.26
N LYS A 31 -20.25 -18.65 13.94
CA LYS A 31 -21.26 -18.01 13.07
C LYS A 31 -22.53 -18.83 12.95
N LEU A 32 -22.40 -20.15 12.81
CA LEU A 32 -23.54 -21.07 12.72
C LEU A 32 -24.36 -21.05 14.00
N VAL A 33 -23.71 -21.18 15.16
CA VAL A 33 -24.36 -21.16 16.47
C VAL A 33 -25.11 -19.85 16.68
N LYS A 34 -24.55 -18.71 16.29
CA LYS A 34 -25.27 -17.42 16.37
C LYS A 34 -26.59 -17.44 15.61
N ARG A 35 -26.59 -18.04 14.41
CA ARG A 35 -27.80 -18.17 13.59
C ARG A 35 -28.79 -19.15 14.20
N VAL A 36 -28.31 -20.28 14.73
CA VAL A 36 -29.16 -21.32 15.34
C VAL A 36 -29.81 -20.82 16.62
N VAL A 37 -29.04 -20.17 17.52
CA VAL A 37 -29.57 -19.59 18.76
C VAL A 37 -30.66 -18.57 18.47
N ALA A 38 -30.45 -17.68 17.48
CA ALA A 38 -31.45 -16.71 17.05
C ALA A 38 -32.69 -17.36 16.42
N ALA A 39 -32.50 -18.36 15.54
CA ALA A 39 -33.60 -19.04 14.85
C ALA A 39 -34.47 -19.88 15.80
N LEU A 40 -33.86 -20.48 16.82
CA LEU A 40 -34.53 -21.32 17.82
C LEU A 40 -34.92 -20.56 19.09
N GLN A 41 -34.67 -19.24 19.15
CA GLN A 41 -34.97 -18.37 20.29
C GLN A 41 -34.38 -18.89 21.63
N LEU A 42 -33.16 -19.41 21.59
CA LEU A 42 -32.48 -20.04 22.74
C LEU A 42 -31.58 -19.05 23.50
N GLU A 43 -31.96 -17.78 23.56
CA GLU A 43 -31.12 -16.70 24.10
C GLU A 43 -30.80 -16.85 25.59
N THR A 44 -31.63 -17.60 26.32
CA THR A 44 -31.47 -17.86 27.76
C THR A 44 -30.81 -19.22 28.07
N ALA A 45 -30.48 -20.02 27.05
CA ALA A 45 -29.88 -21.34 27.26
C ALA A 45 -28.37 -21.24 27.50
N GLU A 46 -27.85 -22.06 28.40
CA GLU A 46 -26.40 -22.19 28.57
C GLU A 46 -25.76 -22.74 27.29
N LEU A 47 -24.80 -21.99 26.75
CA LEU A 47 -24.11 -22.33 25.52
C LEU A 47 -22.70 -22.82 25.80
N TYR A 48 -22.37 -24.02 25.33
CA TYR A 48 -21.03 -24.58 25.38
C TYR A 48 -20.54 -24.91 23.96
N LEU A 49 -19.36 -24.40 23.60
CA LEU A 49 -18.71 -24.64 22.31
C LEU A 49 -17.53 -25.60 22.50
N TRP A 50 -17.35 -26.53 21.57
CA TRP A 50 -16.40 -27.62 21.72
C TRP A 50 -15.42 -27.68 20.55
N SER A 51 -14.14 -27.89 20.85
CA SER A 51 -13.07 -28.10 19.86
C SER A 51 -12.14 -29.19 20.34
N ASP A 52 -11.65 -30.04 19.45
CA ASP A 52 -10.60 -31.03 19.71
C ASP A 52 -9.18 -30.47 19.51
N SER A 53 -9.08 -29.27 18.92
CA SER A 53 -7.80 -28.61 18.73
C SER A 53 -7.36 -27.84 19.98
N MET A 54 -6.43 -28.44 20.73
CA MET A 54 -5.81 -27.79 21.90
C MET A 54 -5.07 -26.49 21.52
N ILE A 55 -4.49 -26.41 20.33
CA ILE A 55 -3.80 -25.20 19.84
C ILE A 55 -4.81 -24.07 19.59
N VAL A 56 -5.94 -24.37 18.93
CA VAL A 56 -7.02 -23.39 18.71
C VAL A 56 -7.56 -22.89 20.05
N LEU A 57 -7.81 -23.79 21.01
CA LEU A 57 -8.29 -23.40 22.33
C LEU A 57 -7.26 -22.54 23.09
N ALA A 58 -5.97 -22.81 22.92
CA ALA A 58 -4.90 -22.00 23.51
C ALA A 58 -4.83 -20.60 22.87
N TRP A 59 -4.96 -20.49 21.54
CA TRP A 59 -5.04 -19.20 20.85
C TRP A 59 -6.28 -18.42 21.23
N LEU A 60 -7.42 -19.08 21.40
CA LEU A 60 -8.65 -18.43 21.85
C LEU A 60 -8.44 -17.77 23.22
N ARG A 61 -7.63 -18.33 24.12
CA ARG A 61 -7.36 -17.74 25.43
C ARG A 61 -6.41 -16.53 25.42
N LYS A 62 -5.79 -16.21 24.28
CA LYS A 62 -4.85 -15.09 24.15
C LYS A 62 -5.56 -13.79 23.75
N GLU A 63 -4.90 -12.68 24.05
CA GLU A 63 -5.28 -11.39 23.47
C GLU A 63 -5.01 -11.43 21.96
N PRO A 64 -5.96 -11.01 21.09
CA PRO A 64 -5.76 -11.05 19.65
C PRO A 64 -4.51 -10.30 19.20
N MET A 65 -4.13 -9.25 19.93
CA MET A 65 -2.93 -8.45 19.62
C MET A 65 -1.64 -9.25 19.75
N ASP A 66 -1.59 -10.30 20.57
CA ASP A 66 -0.42 -11.17 20.76
C ASP A 66 -0.20 -12.14 19.60
N LEU A 67 -1.21 -12.32 18.74
CA LEU A 67 -1.22 -13.31 17.66
C LEU A 67 -0.93 -12.68 16.30
N LYS A 68 -0.34 -13.43 15.37
CA LYS A 68 -0.11 -12.98 13.99
C LYS A 68 -1.43 -12.76 13.25
N THR A 69 -1.42 -11.87 12.27
CA THR A 69 -2.61 -11.29 11.61
C THR A 69 -3.69 -12.31 11.23
N PHE A 70 -3.31 -13.49 10.70
CA PHE A 70 -4.27 -14.53 10.31
C PHE A 70 -5.06 -15.10 11.50
N VAL A 71 -4.35 -15.45 12.57
CA VAL A 71 -4.91 -16.03 13.79
C VAL A 71 -5.59 -14.93 14.61
N GLN A 72 -4.96 -13.77 14.75
CA GLN A 72 -5.51 -12.57 15.40
C GLN A 72 -6.92 -12.25 14.89
N ASN A 73 -7.10 -12.09 13.58
CA ASN A 73 -8.39 -11.65 13.03
C ASN A 73 -9.51 -12.67 13.31
N ARG A 74 -9.17 -13.96 13.37
CA ARG A 74 -10.13 -15.05 13.61
C ARG A 74 -10.45 -15.21 15.09
N VAL A 75 -9.43 -15.13 15.95
CA VAL A 75 -9.60 -15.13 17.42
C VAL A 75 -10.41 -13.91 17.85
N ALA A 76 -10.08 -12.71 17.35
CA ALA A 76 -10.86 -11.50 17.59
C ALA A 76 -12.32 -11.68 17.17
N LYS A 77 -12.57 -12.30 16.00
CA LYS A 77 -13.94 -12.53 15.53
C LYS A 77 -14.73 -13.50 16.39
N ILE A 78 -14.09 -14.57 16.88
CA ILE A 78 -14.73 -15.52 17.78
C ILE A 78 -15.00 -14.85 19.13
N GLN A 79 -14.03 -14.13 19.68
CA GLN A 79 -14.14 -13.41 20.96
C GLN A 79 -15.22 -12.31 20.94
N GLU A 80 -15.38 -11.62 19.80
CA GLU A 80 -16.47 -10.64 19.58
C GLU A 80 -17.85 -11.30 19.63
N LEU A 81 -17.96 -12.54 19.13
CA LEU A 81 -19.22 -13.28 19.13
C LEU A 81 -19.49 -13.97 20.47
N TYR A 82 -18.46 -14.57 21.07
CA TYR A 82 -18.53 -15.38 22.27
C TYR A 82 -17.21 -15.26 23.06
N PRO A 83 -17.25 -14.81 24.33
CA PRO A 83 -16.07 -14.76 25.19
C PRO A 83 -15.42 -16.13 25.43
N ASN A 84 -14.12 -16.14 25.70
CA ASN A 84 -13.26 -17.33 25.79
C ASN A 84 -13.65 -18.37 26.85
N GLN A 85 -14.55 -18.03 27.77
CA GLN A 85 -14.99 -18.91 28.86
C GLN A 85 -16.01 -19.98 28.38
N LEU A 86 -16.55 -19.86 27.18
CA LEU A 86 -17.56 -20.78 26.62
C LEU A 86 -16.98 -21.95 25.83
N TRP A 87 -15.68 -21.91 25.50
CA TRP A 87 -15.01 -22.93 24.68
C TRP A 87 -14.34 -24.02 25.53
N ARG A 88 -14.68 -25.28 25.24
CA ARG A 88 -14.22 -26.49 25.94
C ARG A 88 -13.53 -27.46 24.97
N HIS A 89 -12.77 -28.39 25.54
CA HIS A 89 -12.02 -29.39 24.80
C HIS A 89 -12.80 -30.70 24.71
N VAL A 90 -12.95 -31.25 23.51
CA VAL A 90 -13.43 -32.62 23.30
C VAL A 90 -12.26 -33.50 22.85
N PRO A 91 -11.98 -34.65 23.49
CA PRO A 91 -10.98 -35.58 22.98
C PRO A 91 -11.27 -36.01 21.54
N SER A 92 -10.25 -36.13 20.69
CA SER A 92 -10.44 -36.48 19.27
C SER A 92 -11.16 -37.82 19.06
N ASP A 93 -10.96 -38.80 19.96
CA ASP A 93 -11.67 -40.09 19.94
C ASP A 93 -13.15 -39.99 20.34
N GLN A 94 -13.54 -38.88 20.97
CA GLN A 94 -14.90 -38.56 21.40
C GLN A 94 -15.54 -37.45 20.55
N ASN A 95 -14.87 -36.98 19.49
CA ASN A 95 -15.39 -35.94 18.61
C ASN A 95 -16.20 -36.57 17.45
N PRO A 96 -17.54 -36.47 17.45
CA PRO A 96 -18.36 -37.05 16.37
C PRO A 96 -18.08 -36.40 15.01
N ALA A 97 -17.63 -35.14 14.96
CA ALA A 97 -17.34 -34.45 13.71
C ALA A 97 -16.15 -35.09 12.95
N ASP A 98 -15.27 -35.79 13.66
CA ASP A 98 -14.08 -36.43 13.08
C ASP A 98 -14.42 -37.65 12.22
N LEU A 99 -15.56 -38.31 12.48
CA LEU A 99 -16.04 -39.43 11.68
C LEU A 99 -16.39 -39.00 10.25
N VAL A 100 -16.95 -37.80 10.09
CA VAL A 100 -17.35 -37.27 8.77
C VAL A 100 -16.20 -36.53 8.10
N SER A 101 -15.30 -35.88 8.85
CA SER A 101 -14.13 -35.20 8.28
C SER A 101 -13.13 -36.17 7.63
N ARG A 102 -12.99 -37.38 8.18
CA ARG A 102 -12.07 -38.42 7.66
C ARG A 102 -12.66 -39.29 6.54
N GLY A 103 -13.96 -39.18 6.29
CA GLY A 103 -14.70 -40.04 5.36
C GLY A 103 -15.02 -41.40 5.97
N VAL A 104 -16.31 -41.74 6.06
CA VAL A 104 -16.80 -43.01 6.58
C VAL A 104 -17.88 -43.56 5.65
N ASP A 105 -17.84 -44.87 5.40
CA ASP A 105 -18.85 -45.55 4.60
C ASP A 105 -20.23 -45.43 5.27
N PRO A 106 -21.33 -45.17 4.52
CA PRO A 106 -22.67 -45.02 5.08
C PRO A 106 -23.11 -46.19 5.97
N ASP A 107 -22.79 -47.43 5.58
CA ASP A 107 -23.12 -48.63 6.34
C ASP A 107 -22.40 -48.70 7.69
N LYS A 108 -21.16 -48.20 7.72
CA LYS A 108 -20.37 -48.11 8.96
C LYS A 108 -20.85 -46.95 9.83
N LEU A 109 -21.28 -45.84 9.23
CA LEU A 109 -21.83 -44.69 9.96
C LEU A 109 -23.08 -45.09 10.75
N LEU A 110 -23.98 -45.90 10.18
CA LEU A 110 -25.19 -46.41 10.84
C LEU A 110 -24.89 -47.19 12.13
N GLN A 111 -23.69 -47.76 12.25
CA GLN A 111 -23.24 -48.50 13.43
C GLN A 111 -22.50 -47.63 14.45
N GLN A 112 -22.22 -46.35 14.14
CA GLN A 112 -21.47 -45.44 15.01
C GLN A 112 -22.36 -44.83 16.09
N ASN A 113 -22.30 -45.40 17.29
CA ASN A 113 -23.02 -44.87 18.46
C ASN A 113 -22.64 -43.42 18.78
N LEU A 114 -21.36 -43.05 18.63
CA LEU A 114 -20.84 -41.71 18.91
C LEU A 114 -21.48 -40.62 18.04
N TRP A 115 -21.77 -40.92 16.76
CA TRP A 115 -22.37 -39.95 15.83
C TRP A 115 -23.81 -39.61 16.20
N PHE A 116 -24.61 -40.63 16.52
CA PHE A 116 -26.05 -40.46 16.76
C PHE A 116 -26.37 -40.03 18.20
N ASN A 117 -25.61 -40.52 19.18
CA ASN A 117 -25.89 -40.27 20.59
C ASN A 117 -24.93 -39.25 21.23
N GLY A 118 -23.89 -38.84 20.51
CA GLY A 118 -22.85 -37.97 21.04
C GLY A 118 -22.00 -38.65 22.12
N PRO A 119 -20.98 -37.96 22.63
CA PRO A 119 -20.16 -38.47 23.71
C PRO A 119 -20.93 -38.52 25.04
N THR A 120 -20.68 -39.56 25.83
CA THR A 120 -21.41 -39.86 27.06
C THR A 120 -21.30 -38.75 28.12
N PHE A 121 -20.18 -38.01 28.14
CA PHE A 121 -19.97 -36.90 29.07
C PHE A 121 -20.87 -35.69 28.82
N LEU A 122 -21.55 -35.59 27.66
CA LEU A 122 -22.56 -34.56 27.40
C LEU A 122 -23.96 -34.95 27.92
N SER A 123 -24.15 -36.21 28.33
CA SER A 123 -25.43 -36.77 28.74
C SER A 123 -25.57 -36.98 30.27
N GLY A 124 -24.51 -36.71 31.05
CA GLY A 124 -24.50 -36.88 32.50
C GLY A 124 -24.12 -35.61 33.26
N ASP A 125 -24.57 -35.51 34.50
CA ASP A 125 -24.17 -34.45 35.43
C ASP A 125 -22.76 -34.74 36.00
N ASP A 126 -21.87 -33.75 35.85
CA ASP A 126 -20.68 -33.49 36.68
C ASP A 126 -19.37 -34.30 36.55
N ASP A 127 -19.05 -34.89 35.40
CA ASP A 127 -17.65 -35.36 35.18
C ASP A 127 -17.07 -34.89 33.83
N TYR A 128 -17.09 -33.58 33.61
CA TYR A 128 -16.25 -32.99 32.57
C TYR A 128 -14.80 -33.01 33.06
N PRO A 129 -13.88 -33.73 32.40
CA PRO A 129 -12.49 -33.75 32.82
C PRO A 129 -11.93 -32.33 32.66
N ASN A 130 -11.66 -31.66 33.78
CA ASN A 130 -10.91 -30.40 33.84
C ASN A 130 -9.47 -30.65 33.34
N ARG A 131 -9.32 -30.88 32.04
CA ARG A 131 -8.02 -31.01 31.41
C ARG A 131 -7.43 -29.62 31.27
N THR A 132 -6.34 -29.39 31.97
CA THR A 132 -5.45 -28.25 31.73
C THR A 132 -5.02 -28.31 30.27
N ILE A 133 -5.29 -27.25 29.51
CA ILE A 133 -4.85 -27.14 28.12
C ILE A 133 -3.32 -27.01 28.13
N ASN A 134 -2.64 -28.14 28.03
CA ASN A 134 -1.19 -28.21 28.10
C ASN A 134 -0.64 -28.39 26.68
N CYS A 135 -0.11 -27.31 26.08
CA CYS A 135 0.40 -27.32 24.71
C CYS A 135 1.86 -27.78 24.60
N ARG A 136 2.43 -28.38 25.66
CA ARG A 136 3.86 -28.73 25.72
C ARG A 136 4.36 -29.61 24.57
N GLU A 137 3.50 -30.47 24.01
CA GLU A 137 3.88 -31.41 22.94
C GLU A 137 3.81 -30.82 21.53
N LYS A 138 3.15 -29.65 21.33
CA LYS A 138 3.05 -28.95 20.04
C LYS A 138 3.43 -27.47 20.18
N LEU A 139 4.42 -27.20 21.02
CA LEU A 139 4.84 -25.86 21.41
C LEU A 139 5.30 -25.03 20.20
N ASP A 140 5.96 -25.66 19.23
CA ASP A 140 6.47 -24.99 18.02
C ASP A 140 5.35 -24.45 17.12
N GLU A 141 4.28 -25.22 16.88
CA GLU A 141 3.15 -24.80 16.07
C GLU A 141 2.36 -23.67 16.75
N TYR A 142 2.18 -23.76 18.06
CA TYR A 142 1.54 -22.72 18.86
C TYR A 142 2.37 -21.41 18.88
N ASN A 143 3.67 -21.53 19.17
CA ASN A 143 4.61 -20.41 19.24
C ASN A 143 4.81 -19.73 17.88
N SER A 144 4.72 -20.49 16.79
CA SER A 144 4.88 -19.95 15.43
C SER A 144 3.88 -18.84 15.09
N GLU A 145 2.74 -18.77 15.79
CA GLU A 145 1.69 -17.77 15.55
C GLU A 145 1.66 -16.65 16.59
N LEU A 146 2.55 -16.64 17.59
CA LEU A 146 2.72 -15.52 18.51
C LEU A 146 3.61 -14.45 17.85
N LYS A 147 3.28 -13.17 18.06
CA LYS A 147 4.08 -12.04 17.55
C LYS A 147 5.41 -11.87 18.27
N ASN A 148 5.48 -12.30 19.54
CA ASN A 148 6.65 -12.21 20.40
C ASN A 148 7.03 -13.60 20.96
N CYS A 149 7.63 -14.47 20.15
CA CYS A 149 8.30 -15.65 20.69
C CYS A 149 9.77 -15.35 20.95
N VAL A 150 10.07 -14.91 22.17
CA VAL A 150 11.32 -15.31 22.83
C VAL A 150 11.03 -16.70 23.41
N ASN A 151 11.77 -17.70 22.97
CA ASN A 151 11.61 -19.08 23.44
C ASN A 151 11.81 -19.16 24.95
N GLU A 152 10.70 -19.29 25.69
CA GLU A 152 10.71 -19.88 27.02
C GLU A 152 11.05 -21.36 26.87
N GLN A 153 12.33 -21.71 27.04
CA GLN A 153 12.87 -22.95 27.64
C GLN A 153 14.30 -23.19 27.16
N ILE A 154 15.27 -22.49 27.77
CA ILE A 154 16.54 -23.09 28.18
C ILE A 154 16.85 -22.54 29.57
N GLU A 155 16.35 -23.23 30.60
CA GLU A 155 16.98 -23.19 31.91
C GLU A 155 18.34 -23.87 31.78
N ASN A 156 19.40 -23.09 31.60
CA ASN A 156 20.66 -23.15 32.35
C ASN A 156 21.82 -22.46 31.61
N PHE A 157 22.54 -21.65 32.39
CA PHE A 157 23.81 -20.95 32.14
C PHE A 157 23.80 -19.64 31.32
N GLN A 158 23.78 -18.55 32.10
CA GLN A 158 24.69 -17.39 32.03
C GLN A 158 25.02 -16.79 30.66
N SER A 159 24.46 -15.62 30.36
CA SER A 159 25.19 -14.34 30.51
C SER A 159 24.27 -13.17 30.22
N VAL A 160 24.41 -12.13 31.05
CA VAL A 160 23.71 -10.85 30.98
C VAL A 160 23.97 -10.20 29.64
N LEU A 161 22.94 -10.02 28.82
CA LEU A 161 22.88 -8.94 27.81
C LEU A 161 21.40 -8.66 27.51
N ASN A 162 20.83 -7.74 28.29
CA ASN A 162 19.61 -7.02 27.92
C ASN A 162 19.91 -6.22 26.65
N ILE A 163 19.56 -6.73 25.47
CA ILE A 163 19.44 -5.91 24.27
C ILE A 163 17.97 -5.85 23.93
N HIS A 164 17.39 -4.66 24.11
CA HIS A 164 16.06 -4.34 23.58
C HIS A 164 16.09 -4.58 22.07
N VAL A 165 15.21 -5.46 21.58
CA VAL A 165 15.11 -5.86 20.16
C VAL A 165 14.79 -4.67 19.22
N ASN A 166 14.44 -3.50 19.77
CA ASN A 166 14.18 -2.28 19.00
C ASN A 166 15.45 -1.48 18.64
N ASP A 167 16.63 -1.80 19.18
CA ASP A 167 17.82 -0.95 18.99
C ASP A 167 19.00 -1.59 18.25
N TYR A 168 18.88 -2.81 17.71
CA TYR A 168 20.02 -3.45 17.02
C TYR A 168 20.56 -2.61 15.83
N LEU A 169 19.69 -1.90 15.11
CA LEU A 169 20.15 -1.04 14.02
C LEU A 169 20.91 0.19 14.55
N ASN A 170 20.44 0.79 15.64
CA ASN A 170 21.11 1.92 16.28
C ASN A 170 22.44 1.46 16.89
N ASP A 171 22.48 0.32 17.57
CA ASP A 171 23.70 -0.30 18.08
C ASP A 171 24.71 -0.57 16.95
N LEU A 172 24.23 -1.06 15.81
CA LEU A 172 25.04 -1.35 14.65
C LEU A 172 25.55 -0.09 13.92
N LEU A 173 24.72 0.96 13.81
CA LEU A 173 25.12 2.26 13.27
C LEU A 173 26.09 2.98 14.23
N ASN A 174 25.96 2.75 15.53
CA ASN A 174 26.86 3.27 16.57
C ASN A 174 28.22 2.55 16.63
N LEU A 175 28.40 1.42 15.92
CA LEU A 175 29.70 0.72 15.85
C LEU A 175 30.79 1.57 15.20
N SER A 176 30.44 2.49 14.29
CA SER A 176 31.42 3.35 13.63
C SER A 176 30.78 4.55 12.96
N ASN A 177 31.39 5.73 13.09
CA ASN A 177 30.98 6.91 12.32
C ASN A 177 31.40 6.83 10.83
N ASN A 178 32.04 5.75 10.39
CA ASN A 178 32.47 5.55 9.01
C ASN A 178 31.55 4.56 8.29
N TYR A 179 30.79 5.08 7.33
CA TYR A 179 29.86 4.32 6.50
C TYR A 179 30.49 3.10 5.83
N ILE A 180 31.70 3.23 5.29
CA ILE A 180 32.41 2.13 4.61
C ILE A 180 32.77 1.02 5.61
N THR A 181 33.10 1.40 6.85
CA THR A 181 33.39 0.43 7.92
C THR A 181 32.13 -0.35 8.30
N ILE A 182 30.99 0.33 8.44
CA ILE A 182 29.69 -0.34 8.71
C ILE A 182 29.37 -1.33 7.60
N LEU A 183 29.47 -0.91 6.33
CA LEU A 183 29.20 -1.78 5.19
C LEU A 183 30.13 -3.00 5.17
N ARG A 184 31.42 -2.84 5.50
CA ARG A 184 32.38 -3.95 5.58
C ARG A 184 32.00 -4.96 6.67
N VAL A 185 31.71 -4.47 7.88
CA VAL A 185 31.33 -5.32 9.02
C VAL A 185 30.07 -6.11 8.70
N LEU A 186 29.03 -5.42 8.21
CA LEU A 186 27.78 -6.08 7.81
C LEU A 186 27.99 -7.07 6.66
N SER A 187 28.86 -6.77 5.69
CA SER A 187 29.13 -7.69 4.58
C SER A 187 29.77 -8.99 5.06
N PHE A 188 30.69 -8.93 6.04
CA PHE A 188 31.24 -10.13 6.66
C PHE A 188 30.20 -10.89 7.49
N ILE A 189 29.32 -10.20 8.22
CA ILE A 189 28.22 -10.83 8.97
C ILE A 189 27.26 -11.56 8.01
N PHE A 190 26.86 -10.90 6.91
CA PHE A 190 25.97 -11.49 5.91
C PHE A 190 26.60 -12.72 5.27
N ARG A 191 27.88 -12.63 4.86
CA ARG A 191 28.63 -13.77 4.31
C ARG A 191 28.74 -14.91 5.31
N PHE A 192 29.00 -14.61 6.59
CA PHE A 192 29.07 -15.62 7.63
C PHE A 192 27.73 -16.37 7.77
N VAL A 193 26.62 -15.64 7.84
CA VAL A 193 25.27 -16.23 7.91
C VAL A 193 24.95 -17.06 6.67
N GLU A 194 25.34 -16.63 5.49
CA GLU A 194 25.14 -17.39 4.25
C GLU A 194 25.99 -18.66 4.21
N ASN A 195 27.24 -18.59 4.66
CA ASN A 195 28.12 -19.75 4.79
C ASN A 195 27.64 -20.77 5.83
N LEU A 196 26.84 -20.35 6.82
CA LEU A 196 26.17 -21.27 7.75
C LEU A 196 24.99 -22.00 7.11
N LYS A 197 24.37 -21.42 6.08
CA LYS A 197 23.19 -21.97 5.39
C LYS A 197 23.55 -22.78 4.13
N GLY A 198 24.71 -22.54 3.54
CA GLY A 198 25.14 -23.15 2.28
C GLY A 198 26.15 -24.29 2.43
N ILE A 199 26.18 -25.21 1.46
CA ILE A 199 27.17 -26.29 1.36
C ILE A 199 28.52 -25.75 0.84
N ASN A 200 28.49 -24.79 -0.09
CA ASN A 200 29.68 -24.14 -0.65
C ASN A 200 29.98 -22.84 0.09
N LYS A 201 31.10 -22.80 0.81
CA LYS A 201 31.52 -21.65 1.61
C LYS A 201 32.29 -20.65 0.77
N VAL A 202 31.91 -19.38 0.86
CA VAL A 202 32.60 -18.27 0.20
C VAL A 202 33.66 -17.69 1.14
N ALA A 203 34.90 -17.60 0.66
CA ALA A 203 36.04 -17.04 1.38
C ALA A 203 36.83 -16.07 0.49
N GLY A 204 37.63 -15.19 1.09
CA GLY A 204 38.45 -14.19 0.37
C GLY A 204 37.98 -12.74 0.56
N PRO A 205 38.43 -11.79 -0.29
CA PRO A 205 38.03 -10.38 -0.18
C PRO A 205 36.52 -10.19 -0.41
N LEU A 206 35.96 -9.12 0.15
CA LEU A 206 34.56 -8.74 -0.09
C LEU A 206 34.38 -8.29 -1.54
N THR A 207 33.32 -8.78 -2.18
CA THR A 207 32.96 -8.41 -3.55
C THR A 207 32.03 -7.20 -3.57
N THR A 208 32.01 -6.45 -4.68
CA THR A 208 31.12 -5.28 -4.85
C THR A 208 29.64 -5.65 -4.67
N LYS A 209 29.24 -6.85 -5.11
CA LYS A 209 27.86 -7.34 -4.96
C LYS A 209 27.42 -7.50 -3.50
N GLU A 210 28.35 -7.88 -2.62
CA GLU A 210 28.07 -8.00 -1.19
C GLU A 210 27.88 -6.62 -0.55
N PHE A 211 28.70 -5.64 -0.96
CA PHE A 211 28.51 -4.25 -0.55
C PHE A 211 27.16 -3.69 -0.99
N GLU A 212 26.80 -3.85 -2.27
CA GLU A 212 25.52 -3.39 -2.82
C GLU A 212 24.32 -4.00 -2.09
N LYS A 213 24.40 -5.30 -1.77
CA LYS A 213 23.35 -6.03 -1.03
C LYS A 213 23.17 -5.47 0.38
N VAL A 214 24.27 -5.25 1.09
CA VAL A 214 24.26 -4.71 2.45
C VAL A 214 23.81 -3.25 2.47
N GLU A 215 24.29 -2.44 1.54
CA GLU A 215 23.87 -1.05 1.38
C GLU A 215 22.36 -0.95 1.15
N THR A 216 21.83 -1.76 0.22
CA THR A 216 20.39 -1.83 -0.03
C THR A 216 19.61 -2.24 1.22
N PHE A 217 20.13 -3.21 1.98
CA PHE A 217 19.51 -3.65 3.23
C PHE A 217 19.47 -2.53 4.27
N LEU A 218 20.58 -1.82 4.47
CA LEU A 218 20.69 -0.73 5.44
C LEU A 218 19.74 0.41 5.08
N VAL A 219 19.72 0.83 3.81
CA VAL A 219 18.82 1.88 3.32
C VAL A 219 17.36 1.49 3.55
N LYS A 220 16.97 0.27 3.20
CA LYS A 220 15.60 -0.22 3.43
C LYS A 220 15.23 -0.21 4.91
N LYS A 221 16.14 -0.63 5.79
CA LYS A 221 15.87 -0.69 7.22
C LYS A 221 15.72 0.68 7.86
N VAL A 222 16.59 1.62 7.50
CA VAL A 222 16.45 3.03 7.93
C VAL A 222 15.15 3.62 7.39
N GLN A 223 14.81 3.35 6.12
CA GLN A 223 13.54 3.80 5.54
C GLN A 223 12.32 3.21 6.24
N GLU A 224 12.35 1.92 6.59
CA GLU A 224 11.28 1.26 7.35
C GLU A 224 11.08 1.85 8.75
N GLN A 225 12.16 2.31 9.40
CA GLN A 225 12.08 2.94 10.72
C GLN A 225 11.58 4.39 10.63
N GLU A 226 12.23 5.22 9.80
CA GLU A 226 11.97 6.66 9.73
C GLU A 226 10.72 7.02 8.91
N PHE A 227 10.42 6.26 7.85
CA PHE A 227 9.35 6.55 6.89
C PHE A 227 8.28 5.44 6.86
N SER A 228 8.06 4.76 8.00
CA SER A 228 7.09 3.66 8.12
C SER A 228 5.68 4.03 7.62
N SER A 229 5.20 5.23 7.98
CA SER A 229 3.90 5.77 7.54
C SER A 229 3.84 5.98 6.04
N ASP A 230 4.87 6.60 5.44
CA ASP A 230 4.95 6.86 4.01
C ASP A 230 5.05 5.56 3.21
N ILE A 231 5.81 4.58 3.69
CA ILE A 231 5.91 3.25 3.06
C ILE A 231 4.56 2.53 3.08
N ASN A 232 3.85 2.58 4.21
CA ASN A 232 2.52 1.99 4.32
C ASN A 232 1.52 2.69 3.39
N HIS A 233 1.62 4.01 3.27
CA HIS A 233 0.80 4.80 2.34
C HIS A 233 1.16 4.52 0.87
N LEU A 234 2.44 4.37 0.51
CA LEU A 234 2.86 4.00 -0.84
C LEU A 234 2.39 2.58 -1.21
N LYS A 235 2.42 1.64 -0.25
CA LYS A 235 1.90 0.28 -0.44
C LYS A 235 0.38 0.27 -0.65
N SER A 236 -0.37 1.14 0.03
CA SER A 236 -1.82 1.26 -0.19
C SER A 236 -2.14 1.96 -1.52
N LEU A 237 -1.37 3.00 -1.89
CA LEU A 237 -1.53 3.72 -3.16
C LEU A 237 -1.29 2.83 -4.40
N TRP A 238 -0.31 1.92 -4.33
CA TRP A 238 -0.09 0.92 -5.38
C TRP A 238 -1.26 -0.06 -5.54
N LEU A 239 -2.08 -0.27 -4.51
CA LEU A 239 -3.31 -1.07 -4.60
C LEU A 239 -4.50 -0.27 -5.14
N GLU A 240 -4.51 1.07 -4.99
CA GLU A 240 -5.64 1.92 -5.36
C GLU A 240 -5.50 2.53 -6.78
N CYS A 241 -4.29 2.69 -7.31
CA CYS A 241 -4.05 3.18 -8.67
C CYS A 241 -3.93 2.05 -9.70
N LYS A 242 -5.04 1.38 -9.99
CA LYS A 242 -5.08 0.29 -10.99
C LYS A 242 -5.41 0.83 -12.38
N CYS A 243 -4.55 0.57 -13.35
CA CYS A 243 -4.74 1.02 -14.73
C CYS A 243 -5.56 0.00 -15.52
N ALA A 244 -6.80 0.33 -15.88
CA ALA A 244 -7.66 -0.56 -16.66
C ALA A 244 -7.22 -0.73 -18.13
N LYS A 245 -6.54 0.29 -18.70
CA LYS A 245 -6.12 0.31 -20.10
C LYS A 245 -4.74 0.93 -20.25
N LEU A 246 -3.78 0.19 -20.81
CA LEU A 246 -2.44 0.69 -21.06
C LEU A 246 -2.24 0.94 -22.55
N PHE A 247 -1.87 2.16 -22.91
CA PHE A 247 -1.55 2.52 -24.29
C PHE A 247 -0.04 2.64 -24.48
N SER A 248 0.51 2.02 -25.51
CA SER A 248 1.94 2.13 -25.85
C SER A 248 2.19 2.18 -27.36
N ASP A 249 3.40 2.59 -27.75
CA ASP A 249 3.89 2.38 -29.10
C ASP A 249 4.28 0.92 -29.36
N ASN A 250 4.56 0.60 -30.62
CA ASN A 250 4.96 -0.74 -31.08
C ASN A 250 6.47 -1.04 -30.84
N GLY A 251 7.10 -0.34 -29.90
CA GLY A 251 8.49 -0.61 -29.50
C GLY A 251 8.66 -2.03 -29.02
N LYS A 252 9.75 -2.70 -29.44
CA LYS A 252 9.99 -4.12 -29.16
C LYS A 252 9.90 -4.47 -27.66
N ASN A 253 10.32 -3.55 -26.78
CA ASN A 253 10.24 -3.72 -25.33
C ASN A 253 8.79 -3.79 -24.84
N PHE A 254 7.91 -2.90 -25.34
CA PHE A 254 6.49 -2.90 -24.98
C PHE A 254 5.74 -4.08 -25.57
N VAL A 255 6.07 -4.49 -26.81
CA VAL A 255 5.54 -5.71 -27.42
C VAL A 255 5.95 -6.94 -26.61
N GLY A 256 7.23 -7.03 -26.20
CA GLY A 256 7.72 -8.09 -25.33
C GLY A 256 7.02 -8.12 -23.97
N ALA A 257 6.88 -6.98 -23.30
CA ALA A 257 6.18 -6.86 -22.03
C ALA A 257 4.70 -7.26 -22.13
N SER A 258 4.00 -6.79 -23.17
CA SER A 258 2.62 -7.21 -23.44
C SER A 258 2.51 -8.72 -23.66
N ASN A 259 3.47 -9.34 -24.35
CA ASN A 259 3.46 -10.78 -24.58
C ASN A 259 3.73 -11.56 -23.29
N GLU A 260 4.62 -11.10 -22.43
CA GLU A 260 4.84 -11.74 -21.12
C GLU A 260 3.61 -11.61 -20.21
N ILE A 261 2.94 -10.45 -20.20
CA ILE A 261 1.68 -10.29 -19.47
C ILE A 261 0.61 -11.23 -20.02
N LYS A 262 0.51 -11.39 -21.35
CA LYS A 262 -0.39 -12.37 -21.96
C LYS A 262 -0.05 -13.80 -21.60
N LYS A 263 1.24 -14.19 -21.58
CA LYS A 263 1.68 -15.52 -21.13
C LYS A 263 1.33 -15.78 -19.68
N LEU A 264 1.53 -14.79 -18.80
CA LEU A 264 1.13 -14.88 -17.39
C LEU A 264 -0.39 -15.06 -17.27
N LEU A 265 -1.18 -14.32 -18.06
CA LEU A 265 -2.63 -14.47 -18.14
C LEU A 265 -3.07 -15.81 -18.74
N GLU A 266 -2.28 -16.42 -19.64
CA GLU A 266 -2.54 -17.74 -20.23
C GLU A 266 -2.21 -18.88 -19.27
N ILE A 267 -1.11 -18.79 -18.51
CA ILE A 267 -0.80 -19.70 -17.38
C ILE A 267 -1.95 -19.70 -16.36
N VAL A 268 -2.63 -18.56 -16.27
CA VAL A 268 -3.78 -18.30 -15.40
C VAL A 268 -5.11 -18.74 -16.00
N ARG A 269 -5.19 -19.17 -17.26
CA ARG A 269 -6.46 -19.73 -17.82
C ARG A 269 -6.78 -21.13 -17.30
N SER A 270 -5.90 -21.74 -16.50
CA SER A 270 -6.16 -22.93 -15.68
C SER A 270 -5.80 -22.70 -14.20
N PRO A 271 -6.45 -21.75 -13.49
CA PRO A 271 -6.04 -21.36 -12.15
C PRO A 271 -6.96 -22.00 -11.08
N ASP A 272 -6.54 -21.94 -9.82
CA ASP A 272 -7.43 -22.06 -8.67
C ASP A 272 -8.52 -20.94 -8.71
N GLU A 273 -9.73 -21.23 -8.25
CA GLU A 273 -10.93 -20.38 -8.38
C GLU A 273 -10.72 -18.95 -7.86
N LYS A 274 -9.87 -18.78 -6.84
CA LYS A 274 -9.50 -17.48 -6.26
C LYS A 274 -8.59 -16.66 -7.17
N LEU A 275 -7.65 -17.33 -7.83
CA LEU A 275 -6.69 -16.69 -8.74
C LEU A 275 -7.37 -16.33 -10.07
N ALA A 276 -8.32 -17.16 -10.53
CA ALA A 276 -9.21 -16.84 -11.65
C ALA A 276 -10.03 -15.57 -11.38
N ASN A 277 -10.69 -15.49 -10.21
CA ASN A 277 -11.52 -14.35 -9.84
C ASN A 277 -10.70 -13.06 -9.62
N TYR A 278 -9.48 -13.18 -9.09
CA TYR A 278 -8.54 -12.06 -8.99
C TYR A 278 -8.12 -11.56 -10.38
N LEU A 279 -7.72 -12.46 -11.29
CA LEU A 279 -7.19 -12.06 -12.60
C LEU A 279 -8.25 -11.65 -13.63
N ALA A 280 -9.48 -12.16 -13.49
CA ALA A 280 -10.64 -11.65 -14.22
C ALA A 280 -11.01 -10.21 -13.80
N ALA A 281 -10.81 -9.84 -12.54
CA ALA A 281 -11.00 -8.48 -12.05
C ALA A 281 -9.86 -7.52 -12.45
N GLU A 282 -8.65 -8.05 -12.65
CA GLU A 282 -7.44 -7.28 -12.98
C GLU A 282 -7.20 -7.09 -14.49
N GLY A 283 -8.16 -7.36 -15.37
CA GLY A 283 -7.97 -7.41 -16.84
C GLY A 283 -7.47 -6.11 -17.50
N ILE A 284 -6.20 -5.76 -17.34
CA ILE A 284 -5.54 -4.61 -17.97
C ILE A 284 -5.53 -4.82 -19.49
N GLU A 285 -6.30 -4.02 -20.20
CA GLU A 285 -6.37 -4.06 -21.67
C GLU A 285 -5.19 -3.26 -22.25
N TRP A 286 -4.17 -3.96 -22.76
CA TRP A 286 -3.03 -3.33 -23.42
C TRP A 286 -3.36 -3.03 -24.90
N LYS A 287 -3.33 -1.75 -25.28
CA LYS A 287 -3.57 -1.28 -26.65
C LYS A 287 -2.31 -0.66 -27.24
N PHE A 288 -1.95 -1.14 -28.43
CA PHE A 288 -0.91 -0.53 -29.22
C PHE A 288 -1.51 0.57 -30.11
N ILE A 289 -0.85 1.72 -30.18
CA ILE A 289 -1.20 2.72 -31.19
C ILE A 289 -0.89 2.17 -32.59
N PRO A 290 -1.63 2.61 -33.63
CA PRO A 290 -1.35 2.19 -34.99
C PRO A 290 0.11 2.41 -35.37
N ALA A 291 0.70 1.45 -36.08
CA ALA A 291 2.09 1.54 -36.51
C ALA A 291 2.33 2.85 -37.28
N ARG A 292 3.48 3.50 -37.01
CA ARG A 292 3.89 4.77 -37.65
C ARG A 292 2.92 5.94 -37.46
N SER A 293 2.09 5.92 -36.42
CA SER A 293 1.13 6.99 -36.13
C SER A 293 1.45 7.73 -34.81
N PRO A 294 2.56 8.49 -34.75
CA PRO A 294 3.01 9.20 -33.53
C PRO A 294 1.99 10.23 -33.03
N ASN A 295 1.06 10.68 -33.89
CA ASN A 295 -0.04 11.58 -33.52
C ASN A 295 -0.90 11.02 -32.37
N PHE A 296 -1.07 9.68 -32.27
CA PHE A 296 -1.78 9.05 -31.15
C PHE A 296 -1.00 9.09 -29.84
N GLY A 297 0.32 9.29 -29.90
CA GLY A 297 1.19 9.49 -28.74
C GLY A 297 1.55 10.94 -28.45
N GLY A 298 0.98 11.89 -29.19
CA GLY A 298 1.36 13.30 -29.12
C GLY A 298 1.25 13.90 -27.72
N LEU A 299 0.30 13.45 -26.89
CA LEU A 299 0.13 13.94 -25.52
C LEU A 299 1.34 13.61 -24.62
N TRP A 300 1.77 12.34 -24.57
CA TRP A 300 2.92 11.97 -23.75
C TRP A 300 4.24 12.42 -24.38
N GLU A 301 4.35 12.47 -25.71
CA GLU A 301 5.54 13.00 -26.39
C GLU A 301 5.73 14.50 -26.13
N ALA A 302 4.64 15.28 -26.15
CA ALA A 302 4.68 16.71 -25.82
C ALA A 302 5.10 16.94 -24.36
N ALA A 303 4.57 16.13 -23.43
CA ALA A 303 4.97 16.17 -22.02
C ALA A 303 6.46 15.84 -21.83
N ILE A 304 6.96 14.78 -22.46
CA ILE A 304 8.38 14.37 -22.43
C ILE A 304 9.26 15.48 -23.02
N LYS A 305 8.88 16.04 -24.16
CA LYS A 305 9.62 17.11 -24.84
C LYS A 305 9.74 18.35 -23.94
N SER A 306 8.64 18.75 -23.31
CA SER A 306 8.62 19.90 -22.40
C SER A 306 9.49 19.65 -21.17
N CYS A 307 9.38 18.47 -20.54
CA CYS A 307 10.21 18.10 -19.40
C CYS A 307 11.71 18.15 -19.74
N LYS A 308 12.12 17.49 -20.83
CA LYS A 308 13.52 17.49 -21.31
C LYS A 308 14.03 18.89 -21.62
N TYR A 309 13.20 19.74 -22.22
CA TYR A 309 13.55 21.11 -22.55
C TYR A 309 13.92 21.93 -21.31
N HIS A 310 13.10 21.85 -20.27
CA HIS A 310 13.33 22.58 -19.02
C HIS A 310 14.50 21.97 -18.24
N LEU A 311 14.57 20.64 -18.12
CA LEU A 311 15.66 19.94 -17.42
C LEU A 311 17.02 20.29 -18.03
N LYS A 312 17.13 20.23 -19.36
CA LYS A 312 18.36 20.59 -20.07
C LYS A 312 18.79 22.02 -19.76
N ARG A 313 17.87 22.97 -19.62
CA ARG A 313 18.20 24.37 -19.33
C ARG A 313 18.68 24.61 -17.91
N VAL A 314 18.10 23.91 -16.94
CA VAL A 314 18.46 24.13 -15.53
C VAL A 314 19.74 23.38 -15.16
N VAL A 315 19.96 22.20 -15.74
CA VAL A 315 21.12 21.36 -15.42
C VAL A 315 22.31 21.61 -16.36
N ASN A 316 22.16 22.46 -17.39
CA ASN A 316 23.24 22.70 -18.35
C ASN A 316 24.53 23.18 -17.66
N GLY A 317 25.64 22.46 -17.87
CA GLY A 317 26.93 22.81 -17.27
C GLY A 317 27.10 22.40 -15.81
N ILE A 318 26.12 21.70 -15.22
CA ILE A 318 26.20 21.13 -13.86
C ILE A 318 26.48 19.64 -13.97
N THR A 319 27.50 19.16 -13.26
CA THR A 319 27.73 17.73 -13.07
C THR A 319 26.92 17.25 -11.87
N LEU A 320 25.99 16.32 -12.12
CA LEU A 320 25.17 15.70 -11.08
C LEU A 320 25.63 14.26 -10.87
N THR A 321 25.67 13.84 -9.62
CA THR A 321 25.75 12.43 -9.25
C THR A 321 24.45 11.71 -9.61
N TYR A 322 24.47 10.38 -9.61
CA TYR A 322 23.28 9.56 -9.86
C TYR A 322 22.14 9.90 -8.88
N GLU A 323 22.44 9.98 -7.58
CA GLU A 323 21.46 10.29 -6.54
C GLU A 323 20.87 11.71 -6.68
N GLU A 324 21.70 12.68 -7.06
CA GLU A 324 21.25 14.05 -7.31
C GLU A 324 20.32 14.10 -8.52
N LEU A 325 20.66 13.42 -9.62
CA LEU A 325 19.82 13.35 -10.82
C LEU A 325 18.49 12.65 -10.52
N LEU A 326 18.52 11.53 -9.79
CA LEU A 326 17.32 10.81 -9.37
C LEU A 326 16.40 11.71 -8.54
N THR A 327 16.97 12.37 -7.52
CA THR A 327 16.23 13.28 -6.65
C THR A 327 15.60 14.43 -7.43
N ILE A 328 16.36 15.06 -8.33
CA ILE A 328 15.86 16.15 -9.18
C ILE A 328 14.73 15.65 -10.07
N THR A 329 14.87 14.45 -10.65
CA THR A 329 13.87 13.88 -11.55
C THR A 329 12.55 13.61 -10.83
N VAL A 330 12.59 13.03 -9.63
CA VAL A 330 11.39 12.78 -8.79
C VAL A 330 10.70 14.08 -8.40
N GLN A 331 11.46 15.12 -8.03
CA GLN A 331 10.86 16.43 -7.72
C GLN A 331 10.26 17.11 -8.95
N ILE A 332 10.88 16.97 -10.12
CA ILE A 332 10.31 17.45 -11.38
C ILE A 332 9.02 16.71 -11.69
N GLU A 333 8.98 15.39 -11.54
CA GLU A 333 7.75 14.59 -11.71
C GLU A 333 6.62 15.14 -10.84
N GLY A 334 6.90 15.40 -9.55
CA GLY A 334 5.94 16.04 -8.66
C GLY A 334 5.46 17.39 -9.19
N ILE A 335 6.37 18.26 -9.65
CA ILE A 335 6.02 19.58 -10.21
C ILE A 335 5.05 19.42 -11.38
N LEU A 336 5.36 18.49 -12.31
CA LEU A 336 4.51 18.21 -13.46
C LEU A 336 3.14 17.71 -13.03
N ASN A 337 3.07 16.87 -12.00
CA ASN A 337 1.84 16.27 -11.50
C ASN A 337 1.02 17.21 -10.61
N SER A 338 1.60 18.31 -10.12
CA SER A 338 0.88 19.35 -9.38
C SER A 338 0.05 20.30 -10.26
N ARG A 339 0.19 20.21 -11.60
CA ARG A 339 -0.46 21.17 -12.52
C ARG A 339 -2.00 21.09 -12.44
N PRO A 340 -2.71 22.22 -12.30
CA PRO A 340 -4.16 22.27 -12.40
C PRO A 340 -4.64 21.83 -13.79
N LEU A 341 -5.70 21.04 -13.88
CA LEU A 341 -6.32 20.61 -15.14
C LEU A 341 -7.66 21.31 -15.32
N CYS A 342 -8.56 21.13 -14.36
CA CYS A 342 -9.90 21.70 -14.36
C CYS A 342 -10.38 21.92 -12.90
N PRO A 343 -11.45 22.70 -12.69
CA PRO A 343 -12.09 22.85 -11.38
C PRO A 343 -12.71 21.53 -10.92
N LEU A 344 -12.62 21.22 -9.61
CA LEU A 344 -13.26 20.03 -9.02
C LEU A 344 -14.76 20.23 -8.77
N SER A 345 -15.19 21.48 -8.56
CA SER A 345 -16.54 21.84 -8.19
C SER A 345 -16.96 23.16 -8.84
N ASN A 346 -18.25 23.27 -9.13
CA ASN A 346 -18.85 24.51 -9.61
C ASN A 346 -19.20 25.48 -8.46
N ASN A 347 -19.08 25.08 -7.20
CA ASN A 347 -19.41 25.92 -6.04
C ASN A 347 -18.51 27.15 -5.90
N ASP A 348 -19.10 28.33 -5.74
CA ASP A 348 -18.40 29.63 -5.72
C ASP A 348 -17.41 29.84 -4.56
N ASP A 349 -17.52 29.04 -3.49
CA ASP A 349 -16.59 29.05 -2.36
C ASP A 349 -15.54 27.94 -2.41
N ASP A 350 -15.62 27.05 -3.42
CA ASP A 350 -14.64 26.00 -3.63
C ASP A 350 -13.62 26.40 -4.69
N PHE A 351 -12.35 26.45 -4.26
CA PHE A 351 -11.19 26.79 -5.09
C PHE A 351 -10.35 25.55 -5.43
N GLN A 352 -10.83 24.34 -5.16
CA GLN A 352 -10.09 23.12 -5.46
C GLN A 352 -10.02 22.85 -6.97
N VAL A 353 -8.86 22.36 -7.39
CA VAL A 353 -8.57 22.00 -8.78
C VAL A 353 -8.15 20.55 -8.86
N LEU A 354 -8.60 19.89 -9.92
CA LEU A 354 -8.13 18.56 -10.27
C LEU A 354 -6.72 18.68 -10.84
N THR A 355 -5.81 17.85 -10.35
CA THR A 355 -4.42 17.77 -10.84
C THR A 355 -4.09 16.31 -11.16
N PRO A 356 -3.09 16.03 -12.01
CA PRO A 356 -2.63 14.66 -12.25
C PRO A 356 -2.31 13.89 -10.97
N ALA A 357 -1.78 14.58 -9.94
CA ALA A 357 -1.50 13.97 -8.65
C ALA A 357 -2.75 13.40 -7.96
N HIS A 358 -3.94 13.96 -8.16
CA HIS A 358 -5.17 13.38 -7.63
C HIS A 358 -5.42 11.97 -8.19
N PHE A 359 -5.03 11.69 -9.44
CA PHE A 359 -5.17 10.34 -9.99
C PHE A 359 -4.10 9.36 -9.49
N LEU A 360 -2.97 9.85 -8.99
CA LEU A 360 -1.82 9.02 -8.57
C LEU A 360 -1.78 8.78 -7.06
N ILE A 361 -2.19 9.79 -6.28
CA ILE A 361 -2.09 9.77 -4.82
C ILE A 361 -3.40 10.20 -4.13
N ASN A 362 -4.47 10.40 -4.89
CA ASN A 362 -5.80 10.83 -4.40
C ASN A 362 -5.81 12.13 -3.58
N ARG A 363 -4.78 12.97 -3.75
CA ARG A 363 -4.65 14.27 -3.09
C ARG A 363 -3.79 15.23 -3.90
N SER A 364 -3.88 16.51 -3.58
CA SER A 364 -2.96 17.52 -4.14
C SER A 364 -1.55 17.35 -3.56
N LEU A 365 -0.53 17.60 -4.37
CA LEU A 365 0.86 17.69 -3.92
C LEU A 365 1.07 19.04 -3.24
N ASN A 366 1.29 19.01 -1.93
CA ASN A 366 1.71 20.17 -1.16
C ASN A 366 3.17 20.01 -0.75
N SER A 367 3.97 21.05 -0.90
CA SER A 367 5.33 21.11 -0.37
C SER A 367 5.41 22.09 0.77
N LEU A 368 6.32 21.81 1.70
CA LEU A 368 6.78 22.81 2.66
C LEU A 368 7.39 24.00 1.89
N GLU A 369 7.17 25.20 2.40
CA GLU A 369 7.73 26.41 1.83
C GLU A 369 9.22 26.49 2.15
N GLU A 370 10.05 26.32 1.14
CA GLU A 370 11.50 26.47 1.25
C GLU A 370 11.93 27.92 0.95
N PRO A 371 13.02 28.40 1.58
CA PRO A 371 13.56 29.72 1.27
C PRO A 371 13.96 29.81 -0.20
N ASN A 372 13.71 30.97 -0.83
CA ASN A 372 14.03 31.17 -2.23
C ASN A 372 15.55 31.33 -2.44
N LEU A 373 16.16 30.36 -3.11
CA LEU A 373 17.59 30.28 -3.37
C LEU A 373 17.95 30.70 -4.81
N THR A 374 16.98 31.10 -5.63
CA THR A 374 17.20 31.40 -7.06
C THR A 374 18.22 32.52 -7.29
N LYS A 375 18.31 33.49 -6.35
CA LYS A 375 19.24 34.63 -6.41
C LYS A 375 20.57 34.39 -5.67
N CYS A 376 20.71 33.28 -4.94
CA CYS A 376 21.92 32.99 -4.17
C CYS A 376 23.07 32.51 -5.07
N LYS A 377 24.29 33.00 -4.80
CA LYS A 377 25.51 32.55 -5.49
C LYS A 377 25.79 31.07 -5.18
N GLU A 378 26.16 30.30 -6.20
CA GLU A 378 26.37 28.85 -6.08
C GLU A 378 27.53 28.45 -5.17
N SER A 379 28.54 29.31 -5.05
CA SER A 379 29.69 29.13 -4.16
C SER A 379 29.29 29.03 -2.68
N ASN A 380 28.14 29.59 -2.31
CA ASN A 380 27.70 29.71 -0.92
C ASN A 380 26.66 28.64 -0.55
N LEU A 381 26.29 27.76 -1.48
CA LEU A 381 25.22 26.79 -1.28
C LEU A 381 25.78 25.42 -0.91
N LYS A 382 25.24 24.84 0.17
CA LYS A 382 25.40 23.43 0.51
C LYS A 382 24.79 22.54 -0.59
N LYS A 383 25.17 21.26 -0.64
CA LYS A 383 24.70 20.33 -1.68
C LYS A 383 23.17 20.29 -1.83
N TRP A 384 22.44 20.10 -0.73
CA TRP A 384 20.97 20.09 -0.76
C TRP A 384 20.38 21.42 -1.26
N GLN A 385 21.00 22.56 -0.89
CA GLN A 385 20.57 23.89 -1.35
C GLN A 385 20.76 24.08 -2.85
N LYS A 386 21.77 23.43 -3.46
CA LYS A 386 21.94 23.42 -4.93
C LYS A 386 20.81 22.64 -5.61
N ILE A 387 20.42 21.49 -5.06
CA ILE A 387 19.28 20.70 -5.54
C ILE A 387 17.99 21.50 -5.42
N THR A 388 17.70 22.08 -4.25
CA THR A 388 16.55 22.96 -4.02
C THR A 388 16.53 24.12 -5.01
N LYS A 389 17.66 24.78 -5.24
CA LYS A 389 17.76 25.87 -6.23
C LYS A 389 17.42 25.39 -7.65
N ILE A 390 17.91 24.22 -8.07
CA ILE A 390 17.57 23.62 -9.37
C ILE A 390 16.07 23.39 -9.47
N VAL A 391 15.44 22.81 -8.45
CA VAL A 391 14.00 22.53 -8.44
C VAL A 391 13.18 23.83 -8.48
N GLN A 392 13.57 24.86 -7.74
CA GLN A 392 12.92 26.18 -7.78
C GLN A 392 13.05 26.85 -9.15
N LEU A 393 14.19 26.72 -9.83
CA LEU A 393 14.38 27.20 -11.19
C LEU A 393 13.51 26.43 -12.20
N MET A 394 13.45 25.10 -12.06
CA MET A 394 12.58 24.24 -12.86
C MET A 394 11.12 24.66 -12.71
N TRP A 395 10.64 24.82 -11.48
CA TRP A 395 9.30 25.32 -11.17
C TRP A 395 9.02 26.67 -11.83
N LYS A 396 9.92 27.65 -11.67
CA LYS A 396 9.77 28.98 -12.26
C LYS A 396 9.64 28.94 -13.78
N PHE A 397 10.44 28.12 -14.46
CA PHE A 397 10.38 28.02 -15.92
C PHE A 397 9.17 27.21 -16.40
N TRP A 398 8.85 26.11 -15.72
CA TRP A 398 7.74 25.23 -16.07
C TRP A 398 6.39 25.92 -15.88
N SER A 399 6.13 26.46 -14.67
CA SER A 399 4.87 27.14 -14.35
C SER A 399 4.60 28.29 -15.32
N ARG A 400 5.62 29.11 -15.62
CA ARG A 400 5.51 30.18 -16.61
C ARG A 400 5.21 29.66 -18.01
N ASN A 401 5.85 28.59 -18.45
CA ASN A 401 5.58 28.00 -19.76
C ASN A 401 4.14 27.47 -19.83
N TYR A 402 3.71 26.75 -18.80
CA TYR A 402 2.36 26.21 -18.68
C TYR A 402 1.29 27.32 -18.69
N LEU A 403 1.47 28.38 -17.89
CA LEU A 403 0.58 29.54 -17.89
C LEU A 403 0.53 30.22 -19.27
N ASN A 404 1.68 30.35 -19.94
CA ASN A 404 1.72 30.88 -21.30
C ASN A 404 0.99 29.98 -22.31
N GLN A 405 1.07 28.66 -22.18
CA GLN A 405 0.31 27.73 -23.03
C GLN A 405 -1.20 27.89 -22.82
N LEU A 406 -1.65 28.06 -21.57
CA LEU A 406 -3.06 28.35 -21.29
C LEU A 406 -3.50 29.71 -21.83
N GLN A 407 -2.61 30.71 -21.88
CA GLN A 407 -2.91 32.00 -22.50
C GLN A 407 -2.83 31.98 -24.03
N GLN A 408 -2.09 31.04 -24.63
CA GLN A 408 -1.97 30.91 -26.08
C GLN A 408 -3.32 30.53 -26.66
N ARG A 409 -4.03 31.55 -27.16
CA ARG A 409 -5.26 31.41 -27.92
C ARG A 409 -4.98 30.54 -29.15
N GLY A 410 -5.76 29.46 -29.30
CA GLY A 410 -5.75 28.64 -30.51
C GLY A 410 -5.87 29.54 -31.75
N LYS A 411 -5.11 29.23 -32.80
CA LYS A 411 -5.05 30.00 -34.05
C LYS A 411 -6.46 30.40 -34.54
N TRP A 412 -6.57 31.69 -34.87
CA TRP A 412 -7.63 32.38 -35.60
C TRP A 412 -8.53 31.48 -36.47
N MET A 413 -9.64 31.00 -35.91
CA MET A 413 -10.81 30.59 -36.70
C MET A 413 -12.15 31.01 -36.08
N PHE A 414 -12.23 31.31 -34.77
CA PHE A 414 -13.47 31.77 -34.12
C PHE A 414 -13.19 32.73 -32.94
N GLU A 415 -14.01 33.78 -32.78
CA GLU A 415 -14.06 34.59 -31.56
C GLU A 415 -14.63 33.74 -30.41
N LYS A 416 -13.75 33.10 -29.61
CA LYS A 416 -14.19 32.35 -28.42
C LYS A 416 -14.41 33.32 -27.26
N TYR A 417 -15.54 33.18 -26.57
CA TYR A 417 -15.98 34.05 -25.48
C TYR A 417 -14.90 34.28 -24.41
N ASN A 418 -14.77 35.54 -24.04
CA ASN A 418 -13.85 36.05 -23.02
C ASN A 418 -14.49 35.84 -21.65
N VAL A 419 -13.88 35.05 -20.76
CA VAL A 419 -14.07 35.01 -19.28
C VAL A 419 -15.49 35.30 -18.74
N LYS A 420 -16.10 34.32 -18.08
CA LYS A 420 -17.41 34.46 -17.42
C LYS A 420 -17.26 34.70 -15.92
N ILE A 421 -18.28 35.31 -15.33
CA ILE A 421 -18.44 35.35 -13.87
C ILE A 421 -18.60 33.91 -13.38
N GLY A 422 -17.91 33.57 -12.29
CA GLY A 422 -17.86 32.21 -11.74
C GLY A 422 -16.68 31.37 -12.24
N ASP A 423 -16.01 31.74 -13.33
CA ASP A 423 -14.88 30.97 -13.85
C ASP A 423 -13.74 30.90 -12.82
N LEU A 424 -13.27 29.68 -12.54
CA LEU A 424 -12.07 29.43 -11.76
C LEU A 424 -10.84 29.64 -12.65
N ILE A 425 -9.93 30.49 -12.19
CA ILE A 425 -8.77 30.95 -12.94
C ILE A 425 -7.47 30.73 -12.18
N LEU A 426 -6.36 30.69 -12.92
CA LEU A 426 -5.01 30.82 -12.40
C LEU A 426 -4.57 32.29 -12.47
N ILE A 427 -3.94 32.77 -11.40
CA ILE A 427 -3.37 34.11 -11.30
C ILE A 427 -1.88 34.00 -11.62
N ILE A 428 -1.40 34.84 -12.53
CA ILE A 428 0.01 34.92 -12.87
C ILE A 428 0.72 35.76 -11.81
N GLU A 429 1.25 35.08 -10.80
CA GLU A 429 2.10 35.68 -9.77
C GLU A 429 3.55 35.22 -9.92
N GLU A 430 4.47 36.13 -9.61
CA GLU A 430 5.89 35.82 -9.61
C GLU A 430 6.32 35.31 -8.23
N ASN A 431 7.22 34.32 -8.23
CA ASN A 431 7.87 33.79 -7.02
C ASN A 431 6.96 33.03 -6.04
N LEU A 432 5.90 32.39 -6.54
CA LEU A 432 5.15 31.40 -5.76
C LEU A 432 6.05 30.24 -5.31
N PRO A 433 5.85 29.69 -4.10
CA PRO A 433 6.52 28.47 -3.66
C PRO A 433 6.28 27.33 -4.65
N THR A 434 7.23 26.37 -4.70
CA THR A 434 7.11 25.17 -5.54
C THR A 434 5.78 24.47 -5.26
N TYR A 435 5.15 23.92 -6.30
CA TYR A 435 3.85 23.22 -6.24
C TYR A 435 2.62 24.11 -5.95
N LYS A 436 2.80 25.39 -5.61
CA LYS A 436 1.68 26.28 -5.29
C LYS A 436 1.21 27.08 -6.50
N TRP A 437 -0.06 26.93 -6.83
CA TRP A 437 -0.72 27.68 -7.89
C TRP A 437 -1.65 28.72 -7.28
N ALA A 438 -1.51 29.99 -7.68
CA ALA A 438 -2.42 31.04 -7.23
C ALA A 438 -3.76 30.91 -7.97
N LEU A 439 -4.83 30.68 -7.22
CA LEU A 439 -6.17 30.42 -7.73
C LEU A 439 -7.12 31.55 -7.33
N GLY A 440 -8.13 31.78 -8.16
CA GLY A 440 -9.23 32.68 -7.84
C GLY A 440 -10.45 32.45 -8.72
N ARG A 441 -11.60 33.00 -8.33
CA ARG A 441 -12.82 33.02 -9.14
C ARG A 441 -13.16 34.43 -9.58
N ILE A 442 -13.66 34.56 -10.79
CA ILE A 442 -14.14 35.85 -11.30
C ILE A 442 -15.48 36.18 -10.66
N VAL A 443 -15.57 37.36 -10.04
CA VAL A 443 -16.79 37.87 -9.39
C VAL A 443 -17.44 38.97 -10.23
N GLU A 444 -16.63 39.84 -10.85
CA GLU A 444 -17.14 40.94 -11.68
C GLU A 444 -16.24 41.15 -12.91
N LEU A 445 -16.86 41.60 -14.00
CA LEU A 445 -16.19 41.91 -15.27
C LEU A 445 -16.26 43.42 -15.53
N TYR A 446 -15.13 44.01 -15.92
CA TYR A 446 -15.07 45.41 -16.35
C TYR A 446 -14.72 45.48 -17.85
N TYR A 447 -15.57 46.19 -18.60
CA TYR A 447 -15.50 46.31 -20.04
C TYR A 447 -14.90 47.65 -20.46
N GLU A 448 -14.04 47.60 -21.47
CA GLU A 448 -13.50 48.77 -22.17
C GLU A 448 -13.48 48.40 -23.67
N ASP A 449 -14.01 49.27 -24.52
CA ASP A 449 -14.19 49.02 -25.96
C ASP A 449 -14.93 47.71 -26.29
N LYS A 450 -15.99 47.38 -25.53
CA LYS A 450 -16.77 46.13 -25.64
C LYS A 450 -15.97 44.84 -25.38
N LYS A 451 -14.73 44.94 -24.85
CA LYS A 451 -13.89 43.81 -24.47
C LYS A 451 -13.62 43.82 -22.97
N VAL A 452 -13.57 42.64 -22.35
CA VAL A 452 -13.16 42.53 -20.94
C VAL A 452 -11.66 42.83 -20.85
N ARG A 453 -11.29 43.86 -20.09
CA ARG A 453 -9.88 44.23 -19.84
C ARG A 453 -9.44 43.95 -18.42
N VAL A 454 -10.34 44.16 -17.47
CA VAL A 454 -10.11 44.02 -16.04
C VAL A 454 -11.20 43.13 -15.44
N VAL A 455 -10.81 42.29 -14.50
CA VAL A 455 -11.72 41.43 -13.74
C VAL A 455 -11.52 41.63 -12.25
N LYS A 456 -12.60 41.55 -11.48
CA LYS A 456 -12.53 41.41 -10.03
C LYS A 456 -12.52 39.94 -9.70
N ILE A 457 -11.53 39.50 -8.93
CA ILE A 457 -11.34 38.11 -8.57
C ILE A 457 -11.41 37.93 -7.06
N LYS A 458 -12.06 36.87 -6.61
CA LYS A 458 -12.05 36.39 -5.22
C LYS A 458 -11.03 35.27 -5.12
N THR A 459 -10.06 35.44 -4.23
CA THR A 459 -9.10 34.40 -3.82
C THR A 459 -9.57 33.82 -2.49
N GLN A 460 -8.88 32.79 -1.98
CA GLN A 460 -9.16 32.22 -0.66
C GLN A 460 -9.07 33.25 0.49
N TYR A 461 -8.24 34.29 0.34
CA TYR A 461 -7.96 35.25 1.40
C TYR A 461 -8.55 36.64 1.16
N THR A 462 -8.59 37.08 -0.10
CA THR A 462 -8.93 38.47 -0.45
C THR A 462 -9.63 38.59 -1.79
N THR A 463 -10.33 39.70 -2.01
CA THR A 463 -10.85 40.10 -3.31
C THR A 463 -9.98 41.21 -3.89
N CYS A 464 -9.55 41.07 -5.15
CA CYS A 464 -8.71 42.07 -5.81
C CYS A 464 -9.06 42.24 -7.29
N LYS A 465 -8.64 43.36 -7.89
CA LYS A 465 -8.76 43.58 -9.34
C LYS A 465 -7.49 43.13 -10.05
N ARG A 466 -7.64 42.49 -11.21
CA ARG A 466 -6.53 42.05 -12.07
C ARG A 466 -6.83 42.31 -13.55
N ALA A 467 -5.80 42.66 -14.31
CA ALA A 467 -5.89 42.73 -15.76
C ALA A 467 -6.02 41.32 -16.36
N ILE A 468 -6.74 41.20 -17.48
CA ILE A 468 -6.96 39.90 -18.15
C ILE A 468 -5.65 39.22 -18.57
N SER A 469 -4.60 40.00 -18.85
CA SER A 469 -3.26 39.50 -19.19
C SER A 469 -2.52 38.84 -18.02
N LYS A 470 -3.00 39.02 -16.79
CA LYS A 470 -2.42 38.46 -15.56
C LYS A 470 -3.20 37.26 -15.03
N ILE A 471 -4.13 36.73 -15.82
CA ILE A 471 -4.92 35.56 -15.45
C ILE A 471 -4.93 34.54 -16.59
N CYS A 472 -5.19 33.29 -16.26
CA CYS A 472 -5.42 32.19 -17.21
C CYS A 472 -6.70 31.46 -16.79
N VAL A 473 -7.61 31.24 -17.73
CA VAL A 473 -8.84 30.47 -17.46
C VAL A 473 -8.51 28.98 -17.53
N LEU A 474 -8.97 28.20 -16.56
CA LEU A 474 -8.85 26.75 -16.64
C LEU A 474 -9.85 26.22 -17.68
N PRO A 475 -9.45 25.25 -18.52
CA PRO A 475 -10.39 24.65 -19.46
C PRO A 475 -11.50 23.95 -18.68
N MET A 476 -12.73 24.44 -18.85
CA MET A 476 -13.95 23.72 -18.50
C MET A 476 -14.33 22.92 -19.75
N GLU A 477 -14.49 21.60 -19.62
CA GLU A 477 -15.25 20.86 -20.63
C GLU A 477 -16.68 21.38 -20.55
N ASP A 478 -17.15 22.04 -21.62
CA ASP A 478 -18.59 22.15 -21.81
C ASP A 478 -19.10 20.70 -21.93
N PRO A 479 -20.08 20.29 -21.11
CA PRO A 479 -20.54 18.90 -21.03
C PRO A 479 -21.06 18.33 -22.35
#